data_AF-A0A7C1K7S7-F1
#
_entry.id   AF-A0A7C1K7S7-F1
#
_cell.length_a   1.000
_cell.length_b   1.000
_cell.length_c   1.000
_cell.angle_alpha   90.00
_cell.angle_beta   90.00
_cell.angle_gamma   90.00
#
_symmetry.space_group_name_H-M   'P 1'
#
loop_
_entity.id
_entity.type
_entity.pdbx_description
1 polymer ?
#
loop_
_entity_poly.entity_id
_entity_poly.type
_entity_poly.pdbx_seq_one_letter_code
_entity_poly.pdbx_strand_id
1 'polypeptide(L)'
;MLLESPGRGESRKKAPSIDLIQEYVASVSREDFTRTIQLQDAVIRRLEIIGEAVKNLSPPLKKRYPDIPWRKIAGMQDILIHSYFGVDLDMTWGNCQGEPTRV
;
A
#
# COMPACT_ATOMS: atom_id res chain seq x y z
N MET A 1 43.29 -12.00 -11.09
CA MET A 1 41.90 -12.07 -11.60
C MET A 1 40.99 -11.83 -10.41
N LEU A 2 40.67 -10.56 -10.13
CA LEU A 2 39.80 -10.17 -9.03
C LEU A 2 38.36 -10.15 -9.53
N LEU A 3 37.50 -10.95 -8.90
CA LEU A 3 36.06 -10.89 -9.08
C LEU A 3 35.57 -9.59 -8.44
N GLU A 4 35.23 -8.60 -9.26
CA GLU A 4 34.53 -7.42 -8.77
C GLU A 4 33.10 -7.83 -8.39
N SER A 5 32.83 -7.88 -7.08
CA SER A 5 31.49 -7.99 -6.53
C SER A 5 30.66 -6.78 -7.00
N PRO A 6 29.45 -6.96 -7.56
CA PRO A 6 28.63 -5.85 -8.02
C PRO A 6 28.31 -4.90 -6.87
N GLY A 7 28.51 -3.61 -7.14
CA GLY A 7 28.44 -2.52 -6.20
C GLY A 7 27.14 -2.45 -5.42
N ARG A 8 27.29 -2.35 -4.10
CA ARG A 8 26.27 -1.97 -3.13
C ARG A 8 25.89 -0.50 -3.39
N GLY A 9 25.01 -0.22 -4.35
CA GLY A 9 24.75 1.18 -4.71
C GLY A 9 23.63 1.52 -5.68
N GLU A 10 22.94 0.56 -6.30
CA GLU A 10 21.70 0.91 -7.01
C GLU A 10 20.56 0.98 -5.99
N SER A 11 20.24 2.20 -5.56
CA SER A 11 18.93 2.50 -4.97
C SER A 11 17.88 1.95 -5.92
N ARG A 12 17.31 0.77 -5.62
CA ARG A 12 16.14 0.24 -6.33
C ARG A 12 15.15 1.39 -6.45
N LYS A 13 14.99 1.96 -7.64
CA LYS A 13 13.92 2.93 -7.88
C LYS A 13 12.66 2.20 -7.46
N LYS A 14 12.01 2.68 -6.39
CA LYS A 14 10.77 2.05 -5.92
C LYS A 14 9.78 2.16 -7.06
N ALA A 15 9.33 1.04 -7.59
CA ALA A 15 8.29 1.03 -8.62
C ALA A 15 7.06 1.77 -8.05
N PRO A 16 6.39 2.62 -8.85
CA PRO A 16 5.11 3.19 -8.50
C PRO A 16 4.14 2.13 -7.96
N SER A 17 3.34 2.49 -6.95
CA SER A 17 2.40 1.55 -6.33
C SER A 17 1.44 0.89 -7.32
N ILE A 18 1.08 1.59 -8.40
CA ILE A 18 0.21 1.04 -9.45
C ILE A 18 0.89 -0.08 -10.23
N ASP A 19 2.17 0.06 -10.56
CA ASP A 19 2.94 -0.94 -11.28
C ASP A 19 3.11 -2.20 -10.43
N LEU A 20 3.36 -2.02 -9.13
CA LEU A 20 3.43 -3.12 -8.18
C LEU A 20 2.10 -3.87 -8.06
N ILE A 21 0.97 -3.16 -7.99
CA ILE A 21 -0.35 -3.81 -7.98
C ILE A 21 -0.53 -4.64 -9.24
N GLN A 22 -0.21 -4.08 -10.40
CA GLN A 22 -0.32 -4.79 -11.68
C GLN A 22 0.56 -6.04 -11.72
N GLU A 23 1.79 -5.95 -11.25
CA GLU A 23 2.72 -7.09 -11.15
C GLU A 23 2.17 -8.18 -10.22
N TYR A 24 1.67 -7.80 -9.04
CA TYR A 24 1.15 -8.76 -8.05
C TYR A 24 -0.04 -9.55 -8.56
N VAL A 25 -0.89 -8.94 -9.40
CA VAL A 25 -2.13 -9.57 -9.88
C VAL A 25 -2.03 -10.11 -11.31
N ALA A 26 -0.93 -9.88 -12.03
CA ALA A 26 -0.79 -10.18 -13.46
C ALA A 26 -1.08 -11.63 -13.83
N SER A 27 -0.76 -12.58 -12.95
CA SER A 27 -0.96 -14.02 -13.15
C SER A 27 -1.80 -14.66 -12.04
N VAL A 28 -2.58 -13.85 -11.33
CA VAL A 28 -3.39 -14.30 -10.20
C VAL A 28 -4.85 -14.32 -10.61
N SER A 29 -5.51 -15.48 -10.47
CA SER A 29 -6.94 -15.57 -10.70
C SER A 29 -7.71 -14.86 -9.58
N ARG A 30 -8.98 -14.51 -9.83
CA ARG A 30 -9.82 -13.93 -8.77
C ARG A 30 -9.94 -14.85 -7.56
N GLU A 31 -10.06 -16.16 -7.79
CA GLU A 31 -10.12 -17.19 -6.74
C GLU A 31 -8.85 -17.13 -5.86
N ASP A 32 -7.67 -17.17 -6.50
CA ASP A 32 -6.38 -17.15 -5.81
C ASP A 32 -6.16 -15.85 -5.01
N PHE A 33 -6.59 -14.72 -5.56
CA PHE A 33 -6.55 -13.44 -4.87
C PHE A 33 -7.40 -13.48 -3.59
N THR A 34 -8.64 -13.96 -3.68
CA THR A 34 -9.55 -14.03 -2.51
C THR A 34 -9.07 -14.99 -1.42
N ARG A 35 -8.25 -15.99 -1.77
CA ARG A 35 -7.71 -16.96 -0.81
C ARG A 35 -6.35 -16.57 -0.23
N THR A 36 -5.71 -15.53 -0.78
CA THR A 36 -4.35 -15.11 -0.39
C THR A 36 -4.38 -13.79 0.37
N ILE A 37 -4.49 -13.84 1.70
CA ILE A 37 -4.55 -12.65 2.56
C ILE A 37 -3.34 -11.74 2.37
N GLN A 38 -2.12 -12.29 2.36
CA GLN A 38 -0.90 -11.51 2.16
C GLN A 38 -0.90 -10.71 0.85
N LEU A 39 -1.51 -11.25 -0.20
CA LEU A 39 -1.65 -10.56 -1.49
C LEU A 39 -2.71 -9.46 -1.42
N GLN A 40 -3.82 -9.72 -0.72
CA GLN A 40 -4.83 -8.69 -0.43
C GLN A 40 -4.20 -7.54 0.36
N ASP A 41 -3.47 -7.83 1.43
CA ASP A 41 -2.76 -6.85 2.26
C ASP A 41 -1.78 -6.03 1.42
N ALA A 42 -1.00 -6.70 0.57
CA ALA A 42 -0.06 -6.04 -0.33
C ALA A 42 -0.79 -5.08 -1.28
N VAL A 43 -1.87 -5.51 -1.93
CA VAL A 43 -2.65 -4.66 -2.85
C VAL A 43 -3.33 -3.51 -2.10
N ILE A 44 -3.97 -3.77 -0.97
CA ILE A 44 -4.63 -2.76 -0.12
C ILE A 44 -3.61 -1.71 0.29
N ARG A 45 -2.44 -2.13 0.80
CA ARG A 45 -1.37 -1.21 1.19
C ARG A 45 -0.92 -0.32 0.04
N ARG A 46 -0.81 -0.86 -1.18
CA ARG A 46 -0.44 -0.05 -2.37
C ARG A 46 -1.54 0.95 -2.73
N LEU A 47 -2.81 0.56 -2.65
CA LEU A 47 -3.96 1.44 -2.89
C LEU A 47 -4.04 2.57 -1.86
N GLU A 48 -3.75 2.30 -0.59
CA GLU A 48 -3.65 3.33 0.45
C GLU A 48 -2.55 4.35 0.15
N ILE A 49 -1.37 3.90 -0.29
CA ILE A 49 -0.28 4.80 -0.70
C ILE A 49 -0.72 5.72 -1.83
N ILE A 50 -1.47 5.21 -2.80
CA ILE A 50 -2.00 6.00 -3.91
C ILE A 50 -3.01 7.03 -3.41
N GLY A 51 -3.96 6.62 -2.55
CA GLY A 51 -4.94 7.52 -1.96
C GLY A 51 -4.31 8.65 -1.16
N GLU A 52 -3.31 8.33 -0.33
CA GLU A 52 -2.55 9.30 0.46
C GLU A 52 -1.79 10.28 -0.45
N ALA A 53 -1.13 9.79 -1.49
CA ALA A 53 -0.43 10.64 -2.45
C ALA A 53 -1.39 11.62 -3.13
N VAL A 54 -2.59 11.17 -3.51
CA VAL A 54 -3.62 12.02 -4.12
C VAL A 54 -4.20 13.05 -3.14
N LYS A 55 -4.40 12.69 -1.87
CA LYS A 55 -4.82 13.63 -0.83
C LYS A 55 -3.85 14.81 -0.72
N ASN A 56 -2.55 14.53 -0.75
CA ASN A 56 -1.47 15.50 -0.63
C ASN A 56 -1.20 16.35 -1.89
N LEU A 57 -1.83 16.06 -3.03
CA LEU A 57 -1.69 16.90 -4.22
C LEU A 57 -2.30 18.30 -3.99
N SER A 58 -1.62 19.32 -4.53
CA SER A 58 -2.03 20.72 -4.36
C SER A 58 -3.37 21.02 -5.05
N PRO A 59 -4.20 21.93 -4.49
CA PRO A 59 -5.47 22.32 -5.12
C PRO A 59 -5.32 22.85 -6.56
N PRO A 60 -4.31 23.68 -6.90
CA PRO A 60 -4.10 24.13 -8.28
C PRO A 60 -3.88 22.98 -9.26
N LEU A 61 -3.12 21.95 -8.84
CA LEU A 61 -2.89 20.77 -9.68
C LEU A 61 -4.18 19.99 -9.92
N LYS A 62 -4.97 19.76 -8.87
CA LYS A 62 -6.27 19.08 -8.98
C LYS A 62 -7.22 19.85 -9.91
N LYS A 63 -7.25 21.19 -9.81
CA LYS A 63 -8.04 22.08 -10.68
C LYS A 63 -7.60 22.03 -12.14
N ARG A 64 -6.29 21.83 -12.40
CA ARG A 64 -5.75 21.74 -13.77
C ARG A 64 -6.21 20.47 -14.50
N TYR A 65 -6.57 19.42 -13.77
CA TYR A 65 -7.02 18.13 -14.34
C TYR A 65 -8.38 17.73 -13.75
N PRO A 66 -9.46 18.44 -14.10
CA PRO A 66 -10.78 18.23 -13.48
C PRO A 66 -11.42 16.89 -13.84
N ASP A 67 -11.03 16.28 -14.96
CA ASP A 67 -11.56 14.99 -15.43
C ASP A 67 -11.10 13.81 -14.57
N ILE A 68 -10.00 13.98 -13.83
CA ILE A 68 -9.52 12.96 -12.90
C ILE A 68 -10.40 13.00 -11.65
N PRO A 69 -10.96 11.86 -11.21
CA PRO A 69 -11.87 11.81 -10.07
C PRO A 69 -11.09 11.85 -8.73
N TRP A 70 -10.34 12.93 -8.48
CA TRP A 70 -9.45 13.09 -7.32
C TRP A 70 -10.13 12.76 -5.99
N ARG A 71 -11.38 13.22 -5.81
CA ARG A 71 -12.15 12.96 -4.59
C ARG A 71 -12.46 11.47 -4.41
N LYS A 72 -12.75 10.74 -5.48
CA LYS A 72 -12.99 9.29 -5.40
C LYS A 72 -11.71 8.54 -5.07
N ILE A 73 -10.59 8.91 -5.69
CA ILE A 73 -9.29 8.26 -5.43
C ILE A 73 -8.82 8.53 -4.00
N ALA A 74 -8.98 9.76 -3.50
CA ALA A 74 -8.70 10.09 -2.11
C ALA A 74 -9.62 9.34 -1.13
N GLY A 75 -10.94 9.32 -1.40
CA GLY A 75 -11.92 8.66 -0.53
C GLY A 75 -11.85 7.14 -0.52
N MET A 76 -11.22 6.52 -1.53
CA MET A 76 -10.97 5.08 -1.56
C MET A 76 -10.16 4.62 -0.35
N GLN A 77 -9.14 5.39 0.05
CA GLN A 77 -8.34 5.08 1.24
C GLN A 77 -9.22 5.04 2.49
N ASP A 78 -10.15 5.98 2.65
CA ASP A 78 -11.03 6.00 3.81
C ASP A 78 -11.94 4.76 3.83
N ILE A 79 -12.47 4.37 2.67
CA ILE A 79 -13.28 3.14 2.55
C ILE A 79 -12.45 1.90 2.87
N LEU A 80 -11.23 1.79 2.32
CA LEU A 80 -10.35 0.65 2.54
C LEU A 80 -9.94 0.56 4.01
N ILE A 81 -9.55 1.68 4.63
CA ILE A 81 -9.20 1.72 6.05
C ILE A 81 -10.41 1.34 6.90
N HIS A 82 -11.60 1.90 6.70
CA HIS A 82 -12.74 1.58 7.57
C HIS A 82 -13.33 0.18 7.33
N SER A 83 -13.23 -0.34 6.10
CA SER A 83 -13.70 -1.70 5.77
C SER A 83 -12.69 -2.77 6.19
N TYR A 84 -11.43 -2.39 6.39
CA TYR A 84 -10.33 -3.28 6.77
C TYR A 84 -10.00 -3.17 8.27
N PHE A 85 -10.07 -1.97 8.84
CA PHE A 85 -9.90 -1.68 10.28
C PHE A 85 -11.24 -1.68 10.99
N GLY A 86 -11.71 -2.86 11.34
CA GLY A 86 -12.33 -3.05 12.65
C GLY A 86 -11.26 -3.54 13.63
N VAL A 87 -10.36 -2.68 14.14
CA VAL A 87 -9.32 -3.16 15.07
C VAL A 87 -8.98 -2.15 16.16
N ASP A 88 -8.99 -2.62 17.40
CA ASP A 88 -8.19 -2.04 18.49
C ASP A 88 -6.79 -2.70 18.46
N LEU A 89 -5.82 -1.97 17.90
CA LEU A 89 -4.46 -2.43 17.62
C LEU A 89 -3.52 -2.37 18.84
N ASP A 90 -3.94 -1.79 19.95
CA ASP A 90 -3.13 -1.77 21.19
C ASP A 90 -3.00 -3.19 21.78
N MET A 91 -4.01 -4.04 21.55
CA MET A 91 -3.94 -5.50 21.81
C MET A 91 -3.05 -6.25 20.80
N THR A 92 -2.93 -5.75 19.56
CA THR A 92 -2.20 -6.45 18.50
C THR A 92 -0.69 -6.23 18.60
N TRP A 93 -0.25 -5.08 19.10
CA TRP A 93 1.17 -4.80 19.34
C TRP A 93 1.75 -5.55 20.55
N GLY A 94 1.00 -5.71 21.67
CA GLY A 94 1.47 -6.51 22.83
C GLY A 94 1.73 -7.99 22.51
N ASN A 95 0.92 -8.60 21.64
CA ASN A 95 1.03 -10.02 21.24
C ASN A 95 2.19 -10.32 20.28
N CYS A 96 2.70 -9.33 19.55
CA CYS A 96 3.81 -9.54 18.61
C CYS A 96 5.20 -9.54 19.29
N GLN A 97 5.32 -9.05 20.53
CA GLN A 97 6.59 -8.87 21.26
C GLN A 97 6.68 -9.63 22.59
N GLY A 98 5.56 -10.13 23.14
CA GLY A 98 5.57 -10.89 24.40
C GLY A 98 5.77 -10.04 25.67
N GLU A 99 5.54 -8.73 25.61
CA GLU A 99 5.57 -7.84 26.78
C GLU A 99 4.16 -7.71 27.39
N PRO A 100 3.94 -8.10 28.66
CA PRO A 100 2.64 -7.94 29.33
C PRO A 100 2.36 -6.46 29.63
N THR A 101 1.27 -5.94 29.08
CA THR A 101 0.78 -4.59 29.37
C THR A 101 0.25 -4.54 30.81
N ARG A 102 0.83 -3.70 31.67
CA ARG A 102 0.26 -3.37 32.99
C ARG A 102 -0.52 -2.07 32.92
N VAL A 103 -1.78 -2.17 33.35
CA VAL A 103 -2.65 -1.07 33.80
C VAL A 103 -2.06 -0.31 34.99
#